data_AF-A0A820E6K9-F1
#
_entry.id   AF-A0A820E6K9-F1
#
_cell.length_a   1.000
_cell.length_b   1.000
_cell.length_c   1.000
_cell.angle_alpha   90.00
_cell.angle_beta   90.00
_cell.angle_gamma   90.00
#
_symmetry.space_group_name_H-M   'P 1'
#
loop_
_entity.id
_entity.type
_entity.pdbx_description
1 polymer ?
#
loop_
_entity_poly.entity_id
_entity_poly.type
_entity_poly.pdbx_seq_one_letter_code
_entity_poly.pdbx_strand_id
1 'polypeptide(L)'
;MTTAVLLNDDFYTNSDDKSLEIFSIIWLDANVDVKGTRDTEVKLRSIINHIKKFQDVKQCQQYIEQTSQKDRLILIVSGRLGQEIVPFIHQLRQVISIYVYCMDKKSNEQWTSKFLKV
;
A
#
# COMPACT_ATOMS: atom_id res chain seq x y z
N MET A 1 -45.43 -39.18 -9.81
CA MET A 1 -45.14 -39.89 -8.55
C MET A 1 -43.64 -40.13 -8.50
N THR A 2 -42.82 -39.66 -7.57
CA THR A 2 -43.00 -38.92 -6.32
C THR A 2 -41.62 -38.35 -5.95
N THR A 3 -41.60 -37.19 -5.31
CA THR A 3 -40.49 -36.41 -4.75
C THR A 3 -39.83 -37.00 -3.48
N ALA A 4 -38.57 -36.58 -3.22
CA ALA A 4 -37.92 -36.19 -1.94
C ALA A 4 -36.44 -36.69 -1.94
N VAL A 5 -35.37 -35.86 -1.92
CA VAL A 5 -34.90 -34.85 -0.93
C VAL A 5 -34.59 -35.57 0.41
N LEU A 6 -33.37 -35.67 0.95
CA LEU A 6 -32.32 -34.72 1.40
C LEU A 6 -30.99 -35.54 1.57
N LEU A 7 -29.76 -35.04 1.72
CA LEU A 7 -29.23 -33.97 2.57
C LEU A 7 -27.89 -33.46 2.03
N ASN A 8 -27.71 -32.16 2.18
CA ASN A 8 -26.47 -31.40 2.01
C ASN A 8 -25.37 -31.92 2.94
N ASP A 9 -24.13 -31.88 2.46
CA ASP A 9 -23.01 -31.36 3.26
C ASP A 9 -22.26 -30.37 2.38
N ASP A 10 -22.78 -29.16 2.40
CA ASP A 10 -22.19 -27.96 1.83
C ASP A 10 -20.88 -27.63 2.57
N PHE A 11 -19.75 -28.00 2.00
CA PHE A 11 -18.55 -27.18 2.14
C PHE A 11 -18.38 -26.38 0.85
N TYR A 12 -19.20 -25.33 0.72
CA TYR A 12 -18.80 -24.14 -0.01
C TYR A 12 -17.42 -23.75 0.53
N THR A 13 -16.36 -24.01 -0.24
CA THR A 13 -15.08 -23.35 -0.01
C THR A 13 -15.34 -21.87 -0.16
N ASN A 14 -15.44 -21.21 0.99
CA ASN A 14 -15.93 -19.86 1.11
C ASN A 14 -15.08 -18.94 0.24
N SER A 15 -15.71 -18.47 -0.83
CA SER A 15 -15.21 -17.46 -1.75
C SER A 15 -15.28 -16.08 -1.11
N ASP A 16 -14.61 -15.92 0.04
CA ASP A 16 -14.58 -14.69 0.85
C ASP A 16 -13.16 -14.24 1.23
N ASP A 17 -12.13 -14.59 0.45
CA ASP A 17 -10.82 -13.89 0.48
C ASP A 17 -10.69 -12.89 -0.69
N LYS A 18 -11.85 -12.42 -1.17
CA LYS A 18 -11.99 -11.19 -1.98
C LYS A 18 -12.66 -10.09 -1.16
N SER A 19 -12.51 -10.14 0.17
CA SER A 19 -12.99 -9.10 1.06
C SER A 19 -12.16 -7.83 0.88
N LEU A 20 -12.50 -7.07 -0.18
CA LEU A 20 -12.35 -5.63 -0.27
C LEU A 20 -11.09 -5.05 0.39
N GLU A 21 -9.90 -5.45 -0.08
CA GLU A 21 -8.77 -4.54 0.07
C GLU A 21 -9.01 -3.37 -0.89
N ILE A 22 -9.73 -2.38 -0.39
CA ILE A 22 -10.15 -1.17 -1.11
C ILE A 22 -8.92 -0.41 -1.65
N PHE A 23 -7.75 -0.65 -1.08
CA PHE A 23 -6.48 -0.04 -1.42
C PHE A 23 -5.32 -1.01 -1.22
N SER A 24 -4.20 -0.81 -1.92
CA SER A 24 -2.92 -1.47 -1.68
C SER A 24 -1.95 -0.51 -1.02
N ILE A 25 -1.13 -1.01 -0.10
CA ILE A 25 -0.03 -0.23 0.48
C ILE A 25 1.26 -0.48 -0.29
N ILE A 26 1.92 0.60 -0.65
CA ILE A 26 3.28 0.60 -1.19
C ILE A 26 4.19 1.17 -0.11
N TRP A 27 5.23 0.42 0.25
CA TRP A 27 6.22 0.89 1.21
C TRP A 27 7.58 1.03 0.52
N LEU A 28 8.06 2.26 0.41
CA LEU A 28 9.38 2.59 -0.12
C LEU A 28 10.33 3.02 1.01
N ASP A 29 11.32 2.17 1.28
CA ASP A 29 12.38 2.43 2.25
C ASP A 29 13.68 1.81 1.76
N ALA A 30 14.81 2.50 1.91
CA ALA A 30 16.12 1.91 1.60
C ALA A 30 16.49 0.78 2.59
N ASN A 31 15.84 0.73 3.76
CA ASN A 31 16.19 -0.14 4.89
C ASN A 31 15.05 -1.09 5.31
N VAL A 32 14.16 -1.49 4.39
CA VAL A 32 12.98 -2.31 4.73
C VAL A 32 13.30 -3.65 5.44
N ASP A 33 14.55 -4.11 5.40
CA ASP A 33 14.98 -5.39 6.00
C ASP A 33 15.86 -5.25 7.27
N VAL A 34 16.02 -4.04 7.83
CA VAL A 34 16.73 -3.85 9.10
C VAL A 34 15.86 -4.35 10.27
N LYS A 35 16.46 -4.95 11.31
CA LYS A 35 15.71 -5.61 12.41
C LYS A 35 14.60 -4.76 13.05
N GLY A 36 14.75 -3.42 13.13
CA GLY A 36 13.74 -2.52 13.69
C GLY A 36 12.52 -2.30 12.79
N THR A 37 12.63 -2.56 11.49
CA THR A 37 11.55 -2.38 10.51
C THR A 37 10.53 -3.53 10.54
N ARG A 38 10.90 -4.67 11.16
CA ARG A 38 10.05 -5.87 11.28
C ARG A 38 8.80 -5.63 12.13
N ASP A 39 8.90 -4.90 13.24
CA ASP A 39 7.73 -4.67 14.10
C ASP A 39 6.67 -3.79 13.42
N THR A 40 7.12 -2.78 12.67
CA THR A 40 6.25 -1.93 11.86
C THR A 40 5.62 -2.74 10.73
N GLU A 41 6.38 -3.62 10.06
CA GLU A 41 5.83 -4.51 9.05
C GLU A 41 4.80 -5.49 9.61
N VAL A 42 5.07 -6.13 10.76
CA VAL A 42 4.12 -7.03 11.42
C VAL A 42 2.82 -6.30 11.76
N LYS A 43 2.90 -5.08 12.29
CA LYS A 43 1.72 -4.26 12.58
C LYS A 43 0.97 -3.87 11.31
N LEU A 44 1.65 -3.43 10.26
CA LEU A 44 1.00 -3.10 9.00
C LEU A 44 0.33 -4.32 8.37
N ARG A 45 1.00 -5.49 8.39
CA ARG A 45 0.43 -6.75 7.90
C ARG A 45 -0.78 -7.23 8.69
N SER A 46 -0.89 -6.88 9.97
CA SER A 46 -2.09 -7.16 10.77
C SER A 46 -3.30 -6.32 10.36
N ILE A 47 -3.08 -5.22 9.64
CA ILE A 47 -4.13 -4.29 9.19
C ILE A 47 -4.49 -4.55 7.72
N ILE A 48 -3.52 -4.94 6.90
CA ILE A 48 -3.71 -5.16 5.46
C ILE A 48 -2.75 -6.21 4.89
N ASN A 49 -3.24 -7.08 4.01
CA ASN A 49 -2.47 -8.18 3.42
C ASN A 49 -1.68 -7.74 2.17
N HIS A 50 -2.17 -6.77 1.38
CA HIS A 50 -1.48 -6.30 0.17
C HIS A 50 -0.49 -5.16 0.43
N ILE A 51 0.65 -5.50 1.03
CA ILE A 51 1.80 -4.60 1.17
C ILE A 51 2.87 -4.96 0.14
N LYS A 52 3.16 -4.03 -0.77
CA LYS A 52 4.28 -4.12 -1.73
C LYS A 52 5.45 -3.28 -1.24
N LYS A 53 6.63 -3.91 -1.07
CA LYS A 53 7.84 -3.24 -0.58
C LYS A 53 8.79 -2.94 -1.73
N PHE A 54 9.44 -1.78 -1.68
CA PHE A 54 10.48 -1.37 -2.63
C PHE A 54 11.65 -0.74 -1.87
N GLN A 55 12.86 -0.99 -2.37
CA GLN A 55 14.11 -0.35 -1.90
C GLN A 55 14.64 0.67 -2.91
N ASP A 56 14.22 0.57 -4.17
CA ASP A 56 14.64 1.42 -5.27
C ASP A 56 13.49 2.34 -5.72
N VAL A 57 13.80 3.64 -5.83
CA VAL A 57 12.83 4.68 -6.20
C VAL A 57 12.29 4.46 -7.61
N LYS A 58 13.15 4.07 -8.56
CA LYS A 58 12.75 3.92 -9.97
C LYS A 58 11.82 2.73 -10.15
N GLN A 59 12.14 1.60 -9.52
CA GLN A 59 11.26 0.42 -9.53
C GLN A 59 9.91 0.71 -8.89
N CYS A 60 9.91 1.44 -7.75
CA CYS A 60 8.68 1.85 -7.09
C CYS A 60 7.84 2.78 -7.98
N GLN A 61 8.46 3.78 -8.61
CA GLN A 61 7.80 4.71 -9.50
C GLN A 61 7.19 4.00 -10.71
N GLN A 62 7.98 3.16 -11.39
CA GLN A 62 7.52 2.38 -12.54
C GLN A 62 6.31 1.51 -12.19
N TYR A 63 6.33 0.86 -11.02
CA TYR A 63 5.20 0.07 -10.55
C TYR A 63 3.94 0.93 -10.36
N ILE A 64 4.05 2.09 -9.70
CA ILE A 64 2.91 3.00 -9.47
C ILE A 64 2.33 3.51 -10.80
N GLU A 65 3.19 3.90 -11.74
CA GLU A 65 2.80 4.42 -13.05
C GLU A 65 2.12 3.35 -13.92
N GLN A 66 2.54 2.09 -13.82
CA GLN A 66 1.97 0.97 -14.55
C GLN A 66 0.71 0.39 -13.88
N THR A 67 0.46 0.73 -12.62
CA THR A 67 -0.74 0.28 -11.90
C THR A 67 -2.00 0.94 -12.47
N SER A 68 -3.11 0.20 -12.51
CA SER A 68 -4.38 0.67 -13.07
C SER A 68 -4.87 1.93 -12.36
N GLN A 69 -5.38 2.90 -13.12
CA GLN A 69 -5.98 4.12 -12.58
C GLN A 69 -7.24 3.88 -11.71
N LYS A 70 -7.79 2.66 -11.77
CA LYS A 70 -8.94 2.23 -10.94
C LYS A 70 -8.49 1.73 -9.56
N ASP A 71 -7.23 1.36 -9.42
CA ASP A 71 -6.69 0.88 -8.15
C ASP A 71 -6.43 2.07 -7.21
N ARG A 72 -6.37 1.80 -5.91
CA ARG A 72 -6.14 2.83 -4.89
C ARG A 72 -4.86 2.47 -4.14
N LEU A 73 -3.89 3.36 -4.20
CA LEU A 73 -2.55 3.16 -3.67
C LEU A 73 -2.30 4.16 -2.54
N ILE A 74 -1.86 3.63 -1.40
CA ILE A 74 -1.31 4.43 -0.30
C ILE A 74 0.20 4.22 -0.31
N LEU A 75 0.95 5.30 -0.47
CA LEU A 75 2.41 5.24 -0.38
C LEU A 75 2.87 5.57 1.03
N ILE A 76 3.69 4.71 1.63
CA ILE A 76 4.46 4.98 2.85
C ILE A 76 5.92 5.11 2.45
N VAL A 77 6.54 6.25 2.71
CA VAL A 77 7.89 6.56 2.21
C VAL A 77 8.73 7.32 3.23
N SER A 78 10.04 7.06 3.25
CA SER A 78 10.96 7.87 4.06
C SER A 78 11.07 9.30 3.53
N GLY A 79 11.34 10.29 4.39
CA GLY A 79 11.49 11.70 3.99
C GLY A 79 12.38 11.93 2.77
N ARG A 80 13.58 11.32 2.76
CA ARG A 80 14.54 11.44 1.66
C ARG A 80 13.99 10.87 0.35
N LEU A 81 13.53 9.61 0.35
CA LEU A 81 13.01 8.97 -0.87
C LEU A 81 11.70 9.62 -1.32
N GLY A 82 10.92 10.14 -0.38
CA GLY A 82 9.68 10.87 -0.63
C GLY A 82 9.94 12.15 -1.43
N GLN A 83 10.95 12.93 -1.04
CA GLN A 83 11.34 14.13 -1.77
C GLN A 83 11.74 13.84 -3.22
N GLU A 84 12.30 12.65 -3.48
CA GLU A 84 12.65 12.19 -4.82
C GLU A 84 11.43 11.74 -5.64
N ILE A 85 10.54 10.90 -5.09
CA ILE A 85 9.46 10.27 -5.87
C ILE A 85 8.16 11.10 -5.96
N VAL A 86 7.79 11.82 -4.89
CA VAL A 86 6.48 12.47 -4.76
C VAL A 86 6.18 13.46 -5.89
N PRO A 87 7.14 14.30 -6.37
CA PRO A 87 6.89 15.21 -7.48
C PRO A 87 6.40 14.53 -8.76
N PHE A 88 6.73 13.26 -8.98
CA PHE A 88 6.35 12.52 -10.18
C PHE A 88 4.99 11.83 -10.07
N ILE A 89 4.62 11.37 -8.87
CA ILE A 89 3.45 10.51 -8.67
C ILE A 89 2.27 11.22 -8.01
N HIS A 90 2.45 12.39 -7.40
CA HIS A 90 1.40 12.99 -6.55
C HIS A 90 0.13 13.35 -7.32
N GLN A 91 0.21 13.58 -8.64
CA GLN A 91 -0.97 13.87 -9.47
C GLN A 91 -1.69 12.61 -9.94
N LEU A 92 -1.08 11.43 -9.83
CA LEU A 92 -1.67 10.18 -10.31
C LEU A 92 -2.94 9.84 -9.52
N ARG A 93 -4.04 9.56 -10.23
CA ARG A 93 -5.35 9.31 -9.63
C ARG A 93 -5.33 8.10 -8.70
N GLN A 94 -4.60 7.05 -9.09
CA GLN A 94 -4.46 5.84 -8.30
C GLN A 94 -3.72 6.08 -6.99
N VAL A 95 -2.92 7.14 -6.86
CA VAL A 95 -2.28 7.51 -5.58
C VAL A 95 -3.28 8.34 -4.77
N ILE A 96 -3.83 7.75 -3.71
CA ILE A 96 -4.88 8.38 -2.88
C ILE A 96 -4.31 9.13 -1.67
N SER A 97 -3.18 8.67 -1.13
CA SER A 97 -2.52 9.29 0.03
C SER A 97 -1.05 8.88 0.08
N ILE A 98 -0.22 9.76 0.63
CA ILE A 98 1.22 9.58 0.78
C ILE A 98 1.57 9.89 2.24
N TYR A 99 2.10 8.92 2.96
CA TYR A 99 2.58 9.07 4.32
C TYR A 99 4.10 9.15 4.32
N VAL A 100 4.63 10.32 4.65
CA VAL A 100 6.07 10.54 4.79
C VAL A 100 6.47 10.36 6.25
N TYR A 101 7.29 9.35 6.55
CA TYR A 101 7.90 9.22 7.87
C TYR A 101 9.36 9.67 7.85
N CYS A 102 9.77 10.36 8.91
CA CYS A 102 11.15 10.78 9.11
C CYS A 102 11.43 10.99 10.59
N MET A 103 12.70 10.85 10.99
CA MET A 103 13.18 11.24 12.32
C MET A 103 13.19 12.76 12.49
N ASP A 104 13.38 13.51 11.40
CA ASP A 104 13.36 14.98 11.40
C ASP A 104 12.16 15.49 10.60
N LYS A 105 11.11 15.87 11.33
CA LYS A 105 9.86 16.37 10.74
C LYS A 105 10.05 17.75 10.08
N LYS A 106 10.87 18.62 10.67
CA LYS A 106 10.98 20.03 10.26
C LYS A 106 11.59 20.20 8.87
N SER A 107 12.58 19.39 8.52
CA SER A 107 13.20 19.42 7.20
C SER A 107 12.25 18.95 6.08
N ASN A 108 11.28 18.09 6.41
CA ASN A 108 10.35 17.56 5.42
C ASN A 108 9.11 18.45 5.21
N GLU A 109 8.63 19.15 6.25
CA GLU A 109 7.45 20.03 6.17
C GLU A 109 7.52 21.08 5.04
N GLN A 110 8.73 21.57 4.72
CA GLN A 110 8.93 22.58 3.67
C GLN A 110 8.60 22.06 2.27
N TRP A 111 8.92 20.81 1.96
CA TRP A 111 8.65 20.25 0.63
C TRP A 111 7.29 19.57 0.60
N THR A 112 6.86 18.91 1.69
CA THR A 112 5.58 18.19 1.73
C THR A 112 4.38 19.14 1.64
N SER A 113 4.46 20.34 2.21
CA SER A 113 3.41 21.37 2.13
C SER A 113 3.01 21.77 0.70
N LYS A 114 3.82 21.43 -0.30
CA LYS A 114 3.54 21.66 -1.72
C LYS A 114 2.61 20.62 -2.33
N PHE A 115 2.34 19.52 -1.64
CA PHE A 115 1.66 18.34 -2.18
C PHE A 115 0.44 17.96 -1.32
N LEU A 116 -0.77 18.17 -1.86
CA LEU A 116 -2.03 17.95 -1.12
C LEU A 116 -2.26 16.52 -0.60
N LYS A 117 -1.59 15.53 -1.18
CA LYS A 117 -1.76 14.12 -0.82
C LYS A 117 -0.80 13.65 0.28
N VAL A 118 0.12 14.53 0.70
CA VAL A 118 1.13 14.26 1.73
C VAL A 118 0.67 14.80 3.09
#